data_AF-A0A1I2DNP4-F1
#
_entry.id   AF-A0A1I2DNP4-F1
#
_cell.length_a   1.000
_cell.length_b   1.000
_cell.length_c   1.000
_cell.angle_alpha   90.00
_cell.angle_beta   90.00
_cell.angle_gamma   90.00
#
_symmetry.space_group_name_H-M   'P 1'
#
loop_
_entity.id
_entity.type
_entity.pdbx_description
1 polymer ?
#
loop_
_entity_poly.entity_id
_entity_poly.type
_entity_poly.pdbx_seq_one_letter_code
_entity_poly.pdbx_strand_id
1 'polypeptide(L)'
;MRTLRAGLGLALLASSVLVAPRVHADEPGVASWAPVSEARLDAARGGFDLGGGLVAALGLDRVVYVNGALVVSTHVDIPDVAHLTPAQAGALSSAINTASVVQVGAGNSVDPAAFGRNAAAAVVQNTLDNQRIAAITTLNVSVNTLSAFRSLNLGQSLQSALANPLGR
;
A
#
# COMPACT_ATOMS: atom_id res chain seq x y z
N MET A 1 42.07 -71.18 -17.57
CA MET A 1 41.29 -69.98 -17.92
C MET A 1 41.02 -69.19 -16.65
N ARG A 2 41.81 -68.13 -16.42
CA ARG A 2 41.71 -67.22 -15.26
C ARG A 2 41.25 -65.88 -15.82
N THR A 3 40.11 -65.35 -15.36
CA THR A 3 39.68 -63.99 -15.69
C THR A 3 39.52 -63.17 -14.42
N LEU A 4 40.33 -62.12 -14.34
CA LEU A 4 40.26 -61.01 -13.40
C LEU A 4 38.97 -60.23 -13.62
N ARG A 5 38.36 -59.68 -12.56
CA ARG A 5 37.36 -58.60 -12.67
C ARG A 5 37.95 -57.31 -12.11
N ALA A 6 38.07 -56.34 -13.01
CA ALA A 6 38.48 -54.97 -12.78
C ALA A 6 37.42 -54.19 -12.00
N GLY A 7 37.87 -53.20 -11.23
CA GLY A 7 37.03 -52.29 -10.46
C GLY A 7 36.72 -50.97 -11.17
N LEU A 8 36.35 -50.02 -10.30
CA LEU A 8 36.23 -48.57 -10.45
C LEU A 8 34.89 -47.99 -10.97
N GLY A 9 34.37 -47.04 -10.19
CA GLY A 9 33.66 -45.88 -10.74
C GLY A 9 32.31 -45.52 -10.12
N LEU A 10 32.20 -45.37 -8.79
CA LEU A 10 31.01 -44.75 -8.18
C LEU A 10 31.18 -43.21 -8.21
N ALA A 11 30.55 -42.55 -9.18
CA ALA A 11 30.59 -41.10 -9.33
C ALA A 11 29.51 -40.42 -8.46
N LEU A 12 29.97 -39.45 -7.65
CA LEU A 12 29.17 -38.51 -6.86
C LEU A 12 28.19 -37.71 -7.73
N LEU A 13 26.95 -37.55 -7.25
CA LEU A 13 26.09 -36.42 -7.60
C LEU A 13 25.69 -35.71 -6.31
N ALA A 14 26.49 -34.71 -5.92
CA ALA A 14 26.16 -33.78 -4.86
C ALA A 14 25.05 -32.84 -5.37
N SER A 15 23.87 -32.93 -4.78
CA SER A 15 22.74 -32.02 -5.06
C SER A 15 22.93 -30.75 -4.25
N SER A 16 23.31 -29.66 -4.90
CA SER A 16 23.39 -28.33 -4.30
C SER A 16 21.99 -27.71 -4.25
N VAL A 17 21.37 -27.68 -3.07
CA VAL A 17 20.19 -26.83 -2.82
C VAL A 17 20.67 -25.38 -2.78
N LEU A 18 20.32 -24.60 -3.79
CA LEU A 18 20.56 -23.16 -3.80
C LEU A 18 19.48 -22.50 -2.91
N VAL A 19 19.78 -22.34 -1.62
CA VAL A 19 18.98 -21.48 -0.74
C VAL A 19 19.23 -20.04 -1.15
N ALA A 20 18.25 -19.42 -1.81
CA ALA A 20 18.29 -17.99 -2.06
C ALA A 20 18.26 -17.24 -0.72
N PRO A 21 19.19 -16.32 -0.44
CA PRO A 21 19.13 -15.51 0.77
C PRO A 21 17.88 -14.63 0.70
N ARG A 22 16.99 -14.78 1.68
CA ARG A 22 15.94 -13.78 1.93
C ARG A 22 16.63 -12.52 2.43
N VAL A 23 16.84 -11.55 1.55
CA VAL A 23 17.24 -10.20 1.92
C VAL A 23 16.04 -9.56 2.62
N HIS A 24 15.86 -9.85 3.90
CA HIS A 24 15.26 -8.87 4.78
C HIS A 24 16.29 -7.75 4.86
N ALA A 25 15.88 -6.51 4.62
CA ALA A 25 16.66 -5.37 5.08
C ALA A 25 16.60 -5.39 6.61
N ASP A 26 17.39 -6.27 7.23
CA ASP A 26 17.75 -6.18 8.64
C ASP A 26 18.74 -5.01 8.69
N GLU A 27 18.20 -3.78 8.67
CA GLU A 27 18.99 -2.57 8.87
C GLU A 27 19.63 -2.69 10.26
N PRO A 28 20.93 -3.00 10.36
CA PRO A 28 21.57 -3.31 11.64
C PRO A 28 21.61 -2.02 12.44
N GLY A 29 20.63 -1.86 13.33
CA GLY A 29 20.49 -0.63 14.11
C GLY A 29 19.05 -0.18 14.34
N VAL A 30 18.07 -0.58 13.52
CA VAL A 30 16.66 -0.19 13.77
C VAL A 30 16.15 -0.82 15.07
N ALA A 31 16.60 -2.05 15.37
CA ALA A 31 16.28 -2.72 16.64
C ALA A 31 16.93 -2.06 17.88
N SER A 32 17.98 -1.24 17.71
CA SER A 32 18.62 -0.49 18.79
C SER A 32 18.08 0.94 18.94
N TRP A 33 17.14 1.36 18.09
CA TRP A 33 16.48 2.65 18.24
C TRP A 33 15.55 2.61 19.44
N ALA A 34 15.74 3.55 20.36
CA ALA A 34 14.77 3.77 21.41
C ALA A 34 13.47 4.33 20.79
N PRO A 35 12.32 3.65 20.97
CA PRO A 35 11.06 4.17 20.45
C PRO A 35 10.74 5.52 21.09
N VAL A 36 10.36 6.48 20.25
CA VAL A 36 9.87 7.77 20.72
C VAL A 36 8.55 7.54 21.47
N SER A 37 8.36 8.20 22.62
CA SER A 37 7.12 8.08 23.38
C SER A 37 5.91 8.50 22.55
N GLU A 38 4.77 7.82 22.74
CA GLU A 38 3.52 8.13 22.04
C GLU A 38 3.13 9.61 22.19
N ALA A 39 3.25 10.15 23.41
CA ALA A 39 2.99 11.57 23.67
C ALA A 39 3.87 12.53 22.85
N ARG A 40 5.15 12.18 22.62
CA ARG A 40 6.05 13.01 21.80
C ARG A 40 5.74 12.87 20.32
N LEU A 41 5.35 11.68 19.87
CA LEU A 41 4.85 11.47 18.52
C LEU A 41 3.55 12.26 18.29
N ASP A 42 2.62 12.26 19.26
CA ASP A 42 1.37 13.02 19.16
C ASP A 42 1.60 14.52 19.11
N ALA A 43 2.48 15.05 19.95
CA ALA A 43 2.86 16.46 19.92
C ALA A 43 3.55 16.84 18.59
N ALA A 44 4.46 16.01 18.08
CA ALA A 44 5.15 16.24 16.81
C ALA A 44 4.21 16.10 15.60
N ARG A 45 3.19 15.24 15.69
CA ARG A 45 2.09 15.11 14.72
C ARG A 45 1.07 16.24 14.84
N GLY A 46 1.28 17.18 15.76
CA GLY A 46 0.43 18.37 15.93
C GLY A 46 -0.93 18.05 16.54
N GLY A 47 -1.03 17.05 17.42
CA GLY A 47 -2.23 16.54 18.08
C GLY A 47 -3.50 17.40 17.94
N PHE A 48 -4.41 16.97 17.07
CA PHE A 48 -5.72 17.59 16.87
C PHE A 48 -6.80 16.70 17.50
N ASP A 49 -7.05 16.87 18.80
CA ASP A 49 -8.25 16.33 19.45
C ASP A 49 -9.23 17.46 19.73
N LEU A 50 -10.25 17.57 18.89
CA LEU A 50 -11.33 18.55 19.01
C LEU A 50 -12.59 17.94 19.64
N GLY A 51 -12.45 16.84 20.39
CA GLY A 51 -13.58 16.14 21.02
C GLY A 51 -14.43 15.31 20.06
N GLY A 52 -14.03 15.23 18.77
CA GLY A 52 -14.66 14.41 17.73
C GLY A 52 -13.67 13.76 16.74
N GLY A 53 -12.36 13.91 16.98
CA GLY A 53 -11.29 13.34 16.14
C GLY A 53 -11.13 13.97 14.74
N LEU A 54 -9.96 13.74 14.12
CA LEU A 54 -9.76 13.94 12.70
C LEU A 54 -10.44 12.78 11.95
N VAL A 55 -11.52 13.07 11.23
CA VAL A 55 -12.15 12.09 10.33
C VAL A 55 -11.61 12.31 8.93
N ALA A 56 -10.97 11.28 8.40
CA ALA A 56 -10.46 11.26 7.03
C ALA A 56 -11.17 10.18 6.23
N ALA A 57 -11.62 10.51 5.03
CA ALA A 57 -12.15 9.56 4.06
C ALA A 57 -11.19 9.42 2.89
N LEU A 58 -11.09 8.21 2.34
CA LEU A 58 -10.20 7.84 1.25
C LEU A 58 -10.97 7.02 0.21
N GLY A 59 -11.01 7.52 -1.02
CA GLY A 59 -11.46 6.77 -2.19
C GLY A 59 -10.30 6.57 -3.17
N LEU A 60 -10.17 5.38 -3.75
CA LEU A 60 -9.20 5.04 -4.77
C LEU A 60 -9.92 4.38 -5.94
N ASP A 61 -9.79 4.97 -7.11
CA ASP A 61 -10.23 4.41 -8.38
C ASP A 61 -9.00 4.23 -9.28
N ARG A 62 -8.71 3.01 -9.70
CA ARG A 62 -7.68 2.72 -10.69
C ARG A 62 -8.29 1.97 -11.84
N VAL A 63 -8.14 2.51 -13.03
CA VAL A 63 -8.62 1.90 -14.27
C VAL A 63 -7.52 1.89 -15.32
N VAL A 64 -7.46 0.83 -16.11
CA VAL A 64 -6.56 0.72 -17.24
C VAL A 64 -7.38 0.40 -18.48
N TYR A 65 -7.18 1.19 -19.52
CA TYR A 65 -7.79 1.01 -20.83
C TYR A 65 -6.77 0.59 -21.87
N VAL A 66 -7.14 -0.33 -22.76
CA VAL A 66 -6.41 -0.67 -23.99
C VAL A 66 -7.35 -0.40 -25.17
N ASN A 67 -6.96 0.51 -26.07
CA ASN A 67 -7.77 0.95 -27.21
C ASN A 67 -9.19 1.40 -26.84
N GLY A 68 -9.37 1.95 -25.63
CA GLY A 68 -10.67 2.40 -25.11
C GLY A 68 -11.47 1.30 -24.39
N ALA A 69 -11.03 0.04 -24.40
CA ALA A 69 -11.64 -1.04 -23.61
C ALA A 69 -11.04 -1.08 -22.19
N LEU A 70 -11.88 -1.15 -21.16
CA LEU A 70 -11.45 -1.29 -19.77
C LEU A 70 -10.90 -2.70 -19.54
N VAL A 71 -9.61 -2.82 -19.21
CA VAL A 71 -8.91 -4.11 -19.02
C VAL A 71 -8.54 -4.38 -17.56
N VAL A 72 -8.39 -3.34 -16.74
CA VAL A 72 -8.17 -3.46 -15.28
C VAL A 72 -9.01 -2.42 -14.58
N SER A 73 -9.65 -2.81 -13.47
CA SER A 73 -10.36 -1.91 -12.58
C SER A 73 -10.12 -2.30 -11.13
N THR A 74 -9.83 -1.31 -10.29
CA THR A 74 -9.70 -1.45 -8.84
C THR A 74 -10.40 -0.27 -8.19
N HIS A 75 -11.31 -0.55 -7.26
CA HIS A 75 -12.05 0.46 -6.53
C HIS A 75 -11.96 0.17 -5.04
N VAL A 76 -11.66 1.18 -4.24
CA VAL A 76 -11.65 1.13 -2.78
C VAL A 76 -12.31 2.39 -2.24
N ASP A 77 -13.26 2.22 -1.32
CA ASP A 77 -13.91 3.31 -0.60
C ASP A 77 -13.77 3.09 0.91
N ILE A 78 -13.20 4.07 1.59
CA ILE A 78 -12.97 4.08 3.03
C ILE A 78 -13.57 5.38 3.57
N PRO A 79 -14.79 5.34 4.14
CA PRO A 79 -15.48 6.53 4.62
C PRO A 79 -14.86 7.10 5.89
N ASP A 80 -14.23 6.27 6.71
CA ASP A 80 -13.49 6.69 7.89
C ASP A 80 -12.23 5.81 8.06
N VAL A 81 -11.07 6.42 7.80
CA VAL A 81 -9.77 5.76 7.92
C VAL A 81 -9.42 5.45 9.39
N ALA A 82 -9.96 6.21 10.35
CA ALA A 82 -9.71 5.98 11.76
C ALA A 82 -10.47 4.76 12.30
N HIS A 83 -11.57 4.36 11.65
CA HIS A 83 -12.46 3.29 12.10
C HIS A 83 -12.73 2.27 10.99
N LEU A 84 -11.66 1.69 10.44
CA LEU A 84 -11.76 0.63 9.43
C LEU A 84 -12.49 -0.61 9.98
N THR A 85 -13.59 -0.99 9.32
CA THR A 85 -14.23 -2.28 9.58
C THR A 85 -13.37 -3.43 9.04
N PRO A 86 -13.49 -4.65 9.59
CA PRO A 86 -12.79 -5.82 9.06
C PRO A 86 -13.10 -6.09 7.57
N ALA A 87 -14.33 -5.82 7.13
CA ALA A 87 -14.73 -5.96 5.73
C ALA A 87 -14.00 -4.95 4.82
N GLN A 88 -13.89 -3.68 5.24
CA GLN A 88 -13.15 -2.64 4.51
C GLN A 88 -11.65 -2.94 4.47
N ALA A 89 -11.07 -3.37 5.61
CA ALA A 89 -9.67 -3.77 5.67
C ALA A 89 -9.38 -4.99 4.79
N GLY A 90 -10.30 -5.96 4.75
CA GLY A 90 -10.23 -7.11 3.85
C GLY A 90 -10.29 -6.72 2.38
N ALA A 91 -11.25 -5.88 1.99
CA ALA A 91 -11.39 -5.38 0.62
C ALA A 91 -10.16 -4.59 0.16
N LEU A 92 -9.64 -3.69 1.01
CA LEU A 92 -8.40 -2.97 0.76
C LEU A 92 -7.22 -3.94 0.62
N SER A 93 -7.08 -4.90 1.52
CA SER A 93 -6.02 -5.90 1.48
C SER A 93 -6.06 -6.72 0.19
N SER A 94 -7.23 -7.18 -0.25
CA SER A 94 -7.39 -7.88 -1.52
C SER A 94 -7.05 -6.99 -2.72
N ALA A 95 -7.44 -5.71 -2.68
CA ALA A 95 -7.14 -4.76 -3.76
C ALA A 95 -5.63 -4.48 -3.89
N ILE A 96 -4.90 -4.36 -2.77
CA ILE A 96 -3.46 -4.03 -2.78
C ILE A 96 -2.55 -5.25 -2.93
N ASN A 97 -3.01 -6.45 -2.56
CA ASN A 97 -2.21 -7.67 -2.66
C ASN A 97 -2.36 -8.41 -4.00
N THR A 98 -3.31 -7.99 -4.83
CA THR A 98 -3.52 -8.61 -6.15
C THR A 98 -2.76 -7.83 -7.21
N ALA A 99 -1.92 -8.52 -7.97
CA ALA A 99 -1.37 -8.00 -9.21
C ALA A 99 -2.27 -8.38 -10.39
N SER A 100 -2.76 -7.39 -11.13
CA SER A 100 -3.50 -7.60 -12.37
C SER A 100 -2.53 -7.56 -13.55
N VAL A 101 -2.54 -8.61 -14.36
CA VAL A 101 -1.71 -8.73 -15.55
C VAL A 101 -2.59 -8.77 -16.79
N VAL A 102 -2.33 -7.87 -17.73
CA VAL A 102 -2.98 -7.83 -19.03
C VAL A 102 -1.94 -8.04 -20.12
N GLN A 103 -2.21 -8.95 -21.04
CA GLN A 103 -1.34 -9.25 -22.17
C GLN A 103 -2.01 -8.83 -23.48
N VAL A 104 -1.34 -7.96 -24.22
CA VAL A 104 -1.76 -7.42 -25.50
C VAL A 104 -0.78 -7.96 -26.55
N GLY A 105 -1.23 -8.97 -27.30
CA GLY A 105 -0.39 -9.73 -28.23
C GLY A 105 0.18 -11.02 -27.66
N ALA A 106 0.78 -11.83 -28.53
CA ALA A 106 1.38 -13.11 -28.19
C ALA A 106 2.81 -12.94 -27.63
N GLY A 107 3.33 -13.98 -26.95
CA GLY A 107 4.71 -14.02 -26.44
C GLY A 107 4.94 -13.22 -25.16
N ASN A 108 3.91 -12.64 -24.58
CA ASN A 108 3.97 -11.99 -23.28
C ASN A 108 4.09 -13.04 -22.17
N SER A 109 4.99 -12.83 -21.22
CA SER A 109 5.09 -13.64 -20.01
C SER A 109 5.50 -12.75 -18.85
N VAL A 110 4.76 -12.80 -17.75
CA VAL A 110 5.13 -12.17 -16.49
C VAL A 110 4.76 -13.12 -15.37
N ASP A 111 5.64 -13.23 -14.39
CA ASP A 111 5.35 -13.93 -13.16
C ASP A 111 4.66 -12.96 -12.19
N PRO A 112 3.37 -13.14 -11.86
CA PRO A 112 2.70 -12.30 -10.89
C PRO A 112 3.32 -12.36 -9.49
N ALA A 113 4.03 -13.46 -9.17
CA ALA A 113 4.72 -13.63 -7.89
C ALA A 113 6.02 -12.80 -7.80
N ALA A 114 6.51 -12.26 -8.93
CA ALA A 114 7.64 -11.33 -8.93
C ALA A 114 7.25 -9.96 -8.34
N PHE A 115 5.96 -9.62 -8.30
CA PHE A 115 5.49 -8.42 -7.63
C PHE A 115 5.43 -8.70 -6.12
N GLY A 116 6.15 -7.88 -5.34
CA GLY A 116 6.11 -7.97 -3.88
C GLY A 116 4.68 -7.84 -3.32
N ARG A 117 4.48 -8.33 -2.10
CA ARG A 117 3.21 -8.15 -1.38
C ARG A 117 2.90 -6.65 -1.23
N ASN A 118 1.62 -6.27 -1.33
CA ASN A 118 1.12 -4.89 -1.27
C ASN A 118 1.46 -3.98 -2.48
N ALA A 119 1.78 -4.52 -3.66
CA ALA A 119 2.17 -3.69 -4.81
C ALA A 119 0.98 -3.06 -5.58
N ALA A 120 -0.27 -3.47 -5.35
CA ALA A 120 -1.46 -3.04 -6.09
C ALA A 120 -1.19 -2.88 -7.61
N ALA A 121 -0.46 -3.84 -8.17
CA ALA A 121 0.19 -3.66 -9.46
C ALA A 121 -0.80 -3.95 -10.59
N ALA A 122 -0.89 -3.05 -11.57
CA ALA A 122 -1.50 -3.36 -12.86
C ALA A 122 -0.39 -3.33 -13.91
N VAL A 123 -0.11 -4.48 -14.51
CA VAL A 123 0.96 -4.68 -15.48
C VAL A 123 0.33 -4.97 -16.83
N VAL A 124 0.59 -4.10 -17.80
CA VAL A 124 0.18 -4.33 -19.19
C VAL A 124 1.41 -4.69 -20.00
N GLN A 125 1.44 -5.90 -20.53
CA GLN A 125 2.46 -6.35 -21.47
C GLN A 125 1.92 -6.18 -22.88
N ASN A 126 2.66 -5.47 -23.72
CA ASN A 126 2.24 -5.22 -25.09
C ASN A 126 3.35 -5.56 -26.07
N THR A 127 3.07 -6.45 -27.01
CA THR A 127 3.96 -6.86 -28.10
C THR A 127 3.45 -6.41 -29.47
N LEU A 128 2.32 -5.69 -29.52
CA LEU A 128 1.74 -5.14 -30.75
C LEU A 128 2.04 -3.66 -30.90
N ASP A 129 2.19 -3.20 -32.14
CA ASP A 129 2.33 -1.78 -32.45
C ASP A 129 0.99 -1.03 -32.35
N ASN A 130 1.07 0.29 -32.16
CA ASN A 130 -0.07 1.22 -32.22
C ASN A 130 -1.19 0.94 -31.20
N GLN A 131 -0.88 0.33 -30.06
CA GLN A 131 -1.84 0.14 -28.97
C GLN A 131 -1.91 1.39 -28.09
N ARG A 132 -3.11 1.92 -27.85
CA ARG A 132 -3.34 3.02 -26.91
C ARG A 132 -3.60 2.44 -25.53
N ILE A 133 -2.63 2.57 -24.62
CA ILE A 133 -2.77 2.16 -23.22
C ILE A 133 -2.94 3.41 -22.36
N ALA A 134 -4.01 3.48 -21.56
CA ALA A 134 -4.25 4.58 -20.64
C ALA A 134 -4.50 4.05 -19.24
N ALA A 135 -3.63 4.39 -18.29
CA ALA A 135 -3.81 4.09 -16.87
C ALA A 135 -4.21 5.37 -16.14
N ILE A 136 -5.35 5.34 -15.47
CA ILE A 136 -5.89 6.48 -14.72
C ILE A 136 -6.06 6.01 -13.28
N THR A 137 -5.42 6.72 -12.36
CA THR A 137 -5.60 6.54 -10.93
C THR A 137 -6.14 7.83 -10.35
N THR A 138 -7.32 7.77 -9.76
CA THR A 138 -7.97 8.87 -9.06
C THR A 138 -7.94 8.57 -7.57
N LEU A 139 -7.39 9.50 -6.81
CA LEU A 139 -7.34 9.46 -5.35
C LEU A 139 -8.21 10.59 -4.80
N ASN A 140 -9.28 10.23 -4.10
CA ASN A 140 -10.16 11.18 -3.43
C ASN A 140 -9.85 11.14 -1.93
N VAL A 141 -9.44 12.27 -1.36
CA VAL A 141 -9.18 12.38 0.08
C VAL A 141 -9.97 13.55 0.63
N SER A 142 -10.72 13.32 1.70
CA SER A 142 -11.41 14.39 2.41
C SER A 142 -11.09 14.34 3.90
N VAL A 143 -10.98 15.51 4.52
CA VAL A 143 -10.70 15.67 5.95
C VAL A 143 -11.62 16.73 6.53
N ASN A 144 -12.07 16.57 7.79
CA ASN A 144 -13.02 17.50 8.41
C ASN A 144 -12.40 18.82 8.94
N THR A 145 -11.26 19.26 8.39
CA THR A 145 -10.45 20.39 8.90
C THR A 145 -11.21 21.73 8.93
N LEU A 146 -12.15 21.94 8.02
CA LEU A 146 -12.96 23.17 7.98
C LEU A 146 -13.98 23.23 9.12
N SER A 147 -14.62 22.10 9.46
CA SER A 147 -15.54 22.01 10.59
C SER A 147 -14.79 22.20 11.91
N ALA A 148 -13.62 21.59 12.01
CA ALA A 148 -12.65 21.78 13.09
C ALA A 148 -12.21 23.24 13.26
N PHE A 149 -11.86 23.92 12.17
CA PHE A 149 -11.46 25.33 12.24
C PHE A 149 -12.61 26.25 12.68
N ARG A 150 -13.84 26.00 12.19
CA ARG A 150 -15.01 26.78 12.62
C ARG A 150 -15.29 26.63 14.11
N SER A 151 -15.18 25.44 14.67
CA SER A 151 -15.41 25.24 16.11
C SER A 151 -14.38 25.96 16.97
N LEU A 152 -13.10 25.97 16.55
CA LEU A 152 -12.04 26.72 17.23
C LEU A 152 -12.32 28.24 17.24
N ASN A 153 -12.67 28.81 16.09
CA ASN A 153 -12.99 30.23 16.00
C ASN A 153 -14.25 30.58 16.80
N LEU A 154 -15.28 29.73 16.78
CA LEU A 154 -16.48 29.92 17.58
C LEU A 154 -16.17 29.86 19.08
N GLY A 155 -15.40 28.88 19.53
CA GLY A 155 -14.94 28.77 20.91
C GLY A 155 -14.17 30.01 21.36
N GLN A 156 -13.23 30.49 20.53
CA GLN A 156 -12.48 31.71 20.81
C GLN A 156 -13.39 32.95 20.88
N SER A 157 -14.36 33.08 19.96
CA SER A 157 -15.32 34.19 19.97
C SER A 157 -16.23 34.17 21.20
N LEU A 158 -16.70 33.00 21.63
CA LEU A 158 -17.51 32.83 22.82
C LEU A 158 -16.69 33.09 24.09
N GLN A 159 -15.45 32.60 24.14
CA GLN A 159 -14.56 32.84 25.27
C GLN A 159 -14.17 34.32 25.38
N SER A 160 -13.93 35.01 24.26
CA SER A 160 -13.73 36.47 24.25
C SER A 160 -14.98 37.24 24.69
N ALA A 161 -16.18 36.80 24.29
CA ALA A 161 -17.44 37.43 24.71
C ALA A 161 -17.76 37.18 26.20
N LEU A 162 -17.43 36.00 26.73
CA LEU A 162 -17.63 35.64 28.13
C LEU A 162 -16.55 36.20 29.06
N ALA A 163 -15.32 36.41 28.56
CA ALA A 163 -14.23 37.05 29.30
C ALA A 163 -14.34 38.58 29.29
N ASN A 164 -15.08 39.16 28.34
CA ASN A 164 -15.40 40.58 28.30
C ASN A 164 -16.92 40.82 28.16
N PRO A 165 -17.75 40.34 29.10
CA PRO A 165 -19.21 40.41 29.01
C PRO A 165 -19.74 41.83 29.18
N LEU A 166 -18.88 42.76 29.60
CA LEU A 166 -19.15 44.18 29.73
C LEU A 166 -17.95 44.91 29.14
N GLY A 167 -18.06 45.39 27.90
CA GLY A 167 -17.06 46.28 27.31
C GLY A 167 -17.03 47.64 28.03
N ARG A 168 -16.45 47.66 29.23
CA ARG A 168 -15.98 48.83 29.98
C ARG A 168 -14.71 48.50 30.73
#